data_AF-A0A517TQD6-F1
#
_entry.id   AF-A0A517TQD6-F1
#
_cell.length_a   1.000
_cell.length_b   1.000
_cell.length_c   1.000
_cell.angle_alpha   90.00
_cell.angle_beta   90.00
_cell.angle_gamma   90.00
#
_symmetry.space_group_name_H-M   'P 1'
#
loop_
_entity.id
_entity.type
_entity.pdbx_description
1 polymer ?
#
loop_
_entity_poly.entity_id
_entity_poly.type
_entity_poly.pdbx_seq_one_letter_code
_entity_poly.pdbx_strand_id
1 'polypeptide(L)'
;MFRTHQAIRCSPLLVGFLLAGCSTLHLESDKPLPVGSPLRTADASSDGLRFQVSWATLPPDAEVDGQASLWKFVQEERLDEGLRARLRRNGLRAGVVGGVPPREIARLLNPRPELARDEGEGSVALIAGSTGVKQQEMTVRPGVPALVNASEVAPEASLLLTGDRGPWGETFHQVQAVYRVGVEELAGGGQKVAIGPELHFGEPRMKFVAAGSAGITRAKPLREERAFPELRIEASLVVGEMLMVTSLPGSESRLGGFFHKADGEVSGARKAILVRLVQAPPEADFGGVRRSADRPEF
;
A
#
# COMPACT_ATOMS: atom_id res chain seq x y z
N MET A 1 37.04 -51.22 -49.80
CA MET A 1 37.18 -52.39 -48.91
C MET A 1 35.94 -52.47 -48.03
N PHE A 2 35.21 -53.59 -48.15
CA PHE A 2 34.25 -54.29 -47.27
C PHE A 2 33.26 -53.46 -46.39
N ARG A 3 31.93 -53.57 -46.60
CA ARG A 3 31.00 -54.70 -46.28
C ARG A 3 30.95 -54.98 -44.75
N THR A 4 29.85 -55.24 -44.02
CA THR A 4 28.42 -55.59 -44.27
C THR A 4 27.75 -55.91 -42.91
N HIS A 5 26.40 -55.77 -42.83
CA HIS A 5 25.41 -56.58 -42.04
C HIS A 5 25.54 -56.59 -40.50
N GLN A 6 24.49 -56.70 -39.65
CA GLN A 6 23.19 -57.42 -39.66
C GLN A 6 22.45 -56.93 -38.37
N ALA A 7 21.24 -56.34 -38.37
CA ALA A 7 19.89 -56.90 -38.51
C ALA A 7 19.45 -57.95 -37.46
N ILE A 8 18.13 -57.93 -37.11
CA ILE A 8 17.26 -58.99 -36.50
C ILE A 8 17.08 -58.83 -34.96
N ARG A 9 15.89 -58.76 -34.32
CA ARG A 9 14.44 -59.04 -34.58
C ARG A 9 13.59 -58.32 -33.49
N CYS A 10 12.42 -57.75 -33.77
CA CYS A 10 11.06 -58.34 -33.61
C CYS A 10 10.85 -59.04 -32.23
N SER A 11 9.82 -58.80 -31.42
CA SER A 11 8.39 -58.56 -31.72
C SER A 11 7.61 -58.19 -30.42
N PRO A 12 6.30 -57.89 -30.50
CA PRO A 12 5.55 -56.95 -29.63
C PRO A 12 4.67 -57.64 -28.56
N LEU A 13 4.13 -56.84 -27.63
CA LEU A 13 2.88 -57.03 -26.86
C LEU A 13 2.82 -55.85 -25.86
N LEU A 14 1.74 -55.18 -25.48
CA LEU A 14 0.31 -55.38 -25.62
C LEU A 14 -0.37 -54.02 -25.33
N VAL A 15 -1.45 -53.76 -26.04
CA VAL A 15 -2.47 -52.72 -25.88
C VAL A 15 -3.04 -52.66 -24.45
N GLY A 16 -3.39 -51.45 -23.98
CA GLY A 16 -4.22 -51.29 -22.77
C GLY A 16 -4.53 -49.83 -22.39
N PHE A 17 -5.66 -49.33 -22.91
CA PHE A 17 -6.58 -48.33 -22.35
C PHE A 17 -6.14 -47.51 -21.11
N LEU A 18 -6.34 -46.19 -21.17
CA LEU A 18 -7.39 -45.48 -20.39
C LEU A 18 -7.39 -43.99 -20.71
N LEU A 19 -8.39 -43.58 -21.49
CA LEU A 19 -8.86 -42.20 -21.56
C LEU A 19 -9.53 -41.86 -20.22
N ALA A 20 -8.82 -41.18 -19.33
CA ALA A 20 -9.44 -40.52 -18.18
C ALA A 20 -9.57 -39.03 -18.52
N GLY A 21 -10.73 -38.65 -19.02
CA GLY A 21 -11.13 -37.24 -19.09
C GLY A 21 -11.25 -36.70 -17.67
N CYS A 22 -10.52 -35.63 -17.35
CA CYS A 22 -10.76 -34.83 -16.16
C CYS A 22 -12.16 -34.21 -16.29
N SER A 23 -13.14 -34.85 -15.67
CA SER A 23 -14.47 -34.28 -15.46
C SER A 23 -14.31 -33.22 -14.38
N THR A 24 -14.49 -31.95 -14.74
CA THR A 24 -14.66 -30.86 -13.79
C THR A 24 -15.92 -31.13 -12.99
N LEU A 25 -15.75 -31.52 -11.72
CA LEU A 25 -16.85 -31.62 -10.76
C LEU A 25 -17.34 -30.21 -10.43
N HIS A 26 -18.31 -29.72 -11.20
CA HIS A 26 -19.19 -28.63 -10.74
C HIS A 26 -20.09 -29.20 -9.65
N LEU A 27 -19.65 -29.07 -8.39
CA LEU A 27 -20.52 -29.21 -7.22
C LEU A 27 -21.29 -27.89 -7.04
N GLU A 28 -22.33 -27.70 -7.84
CA GLU A 28 -23.41 -26.77 -7.48
C GLU A 28 -24.26 -27.47 -6.41
N SER A 29 -23.95 -27.17 -5.14
CA SER A 29 -24.76 -27.61 -4.01
C SER A 29 -25.85 -26.57 -3.75
N ASP A 30 -27.02 -26.80 -4.32
CA ASP A 30 -28.23 -25.95 -4.19
C ASP A 30 -28.96 -26.18 -2.85
N LYS A 31 -28.23 -26.54 -1.80
CA LYS A 31 -28.76 -26.73 -0.44
C LYS A 31 -28.22 -25.65 0.49
N PRO A 32 -29.08 -24.84 1.15
CA PRO A 32 -28.63 -23.93 2.19
C PRO A 32 -27.94 -24.75 3.29
N LEU A 33 -26.71 -24.37 3.61
CA LEU A 33 -25.91 -25.05 4.62
C LEU A 33 -26.64 -25.01 5.98
N PRO A 34 -26.70 -26.15 6.71
CA PRO A 34 -27.33 -26.19 8.01
C PRO A 34 -26.63 -25.26 9.01
N VAL A 35 -27.44 -24.59 9.84
CA VAL A 35 -26.99 -23.68 10.90
C VAL A 35 -26.07 -24.45 11.85
N GLY A 36 -24.76 -24.20 11.76
CA GLY A 36 -23.74 -24.86 12.59
C GLY A 36 -22.54 -25.43 11.86
N SER A 37 -22.39 -25.25 10.54
CA SER A 37 -21.18 -25.69 9.82
C SER A 37 -19.92 -25.01 10.35
N PRO A 38 -18.87 -25.76 10.76
CA PRO A 38 -17.56 -25.21 11.14
C PRO A 38 -16.77 -24.68 9.93
N LEU A 39 -17.27 -24.93 8.71
CA LEU A 39 -16.80 -24.33 7.46
C LEU A 39 -17.71 -23.15 7.08
N ARG A 40 -18.00 -22.25 8.03
CA ARG A 40 -18.42 -20.91 7.64
C ARG A 40 -17.26 -20.30 6.86
N THR A 41 -17.53 -19.88 5.63
CA THR A 41 -16.70 -18.92 4.90
C THR A 41 -16.31 -17.84 5.90
N ALA A 42 -15.00 -17.64 6.10
CA ALA A 42 -14.53 -16.64 7.05
C ALA A 42 -15.17 -15.30 6.67
N ASP A 43 -16.12 -14.83 7.47
CA ASP A 43 -16.67 -13.49 7.33
C ASP A 43 -15.48 -12.55 7.27
N ALA A 44 -15.40 -11.74 6.21
CA ALA A 44 -14.40 -10.69 6.09
C ALA A 44 -14.41 -9.94 7.42
N SER A 45 -13.29 -9.98 8.16
CA SER A 45 -13.29 -9.55 9.56
C SER A 45 -13.92 -8.16 9.65
N SER A 46 -15.02 -8.06 10.41
CA SER A 46 -15.97 -6.95 10.36
C SER A 46 -15.37 -5.57 10.66
N ASP A 47 -14.18 -5.51 11.25
CA ASP A 47 -13.61 -4.29 11.83
C ASP A 47 -12.40 -3.75 11.02
N GLY A 48 -12.15 -4.29 9.83
CA GLY A 48 -11.05 -3.86 8.97
C GLY A 48 -11.44 -2.78 7.96
N LEU A 49 -10.66 -1.71 7.85
CA LEU A 49 -10.77 -0.73 6.78
C LEU A 49 -9.96 -1.21 5.57
N ARG A 50 -10.52 -1.12 4.37
CA ARG A 50 -9.83 -1.45 3.12
C ARG A 50 -9.29 -0.18 2.48
N PHE A 51 -7.99 -0.20 2.19
CA PHE A 51 -7.30 0.87 1.49
C PHE A 51 -6.78 0.39 0.16
N GLN A 52 -6.72 1.31 -0.80
CA GLN A 52 -5.95 1.16 -2.03
C GLN A 52 -4.78 2.14 -1.98
N VAL A 53 -3.58 1.62 -2.19
CA VAL A 53 -2.36 2.42 -2.28
C VAL A 53 -1.85 2.43 -3.71
N SER A 54 -1.52 3.63 -4.18
CA SER A 54 -1.01 3.87 -5.52
C SER A 54 0.31 4.62 -5.46
N TRP A 55 1.29 4.18 -6.25
CA TRP A 55 2.60 4.85 -6.40
C TRP A 55 2.67 5.52 -7.77
N ALA A 56 2.21 6.76 -7.84
CA ALA A 56 2.14 7.52 -9.09
C ALA A 56 3.42 8.33 -9.33
N THR A 57 3.81 8.51 -10.59
CA THR A 57 4.94 9.38 -10.95
C THR A 57 4.44 10.80 -11.18
N LEU A 58 4.95 11.75 -10.39
CA LEU A 58 4.80 13.18 -10.58
C LEU A 58 5.90 13.69 -11.52
N PRO A 59 5.54 14.28 -12.67
CA PRO A 59 6.53 14.85 -13.56
C PRO A 59 7.11 16.15 -12.96
N PRO A 60 8.32 16.56 -13.38
CA PRO A 60 9.02 17.72 -12.81
C PRO A 60 8.29 19.05 -13.02
N ASP A 61 7.46 19.14 -14.06
CA ASP A 61 6.65 20.30 -14.44
C ASP A 61 5.30 20.39 -13.71
N ALA A 62 4.91 19.36 -12.93
CA ALA A 62 3.63 19.31 -12.22
C ALA A 62 3.37 20.49 -11.24
N GLU A 63 4.42 21.27 -10.94
CA GLU A 63 4.38 22.42 -10.03
C GLU A 63 4.73 23.76 -10.71
N VAL A 64 5.14 23.77 -11.99
CA VAL A 64 5.70 24.97 -12.64
C VAL A 64 4.63 26.01 -13.01
N ASP A 65 3.40 25.56 -13.30
CA ASP A 65 2.28 26.47 -13.57
C ASP A 65 1.34 26.58 -12.35
N GLY A 66 1.40 27.72 -11.65
CA GLY A 66 0.61 28.01 -10.45
C GLY A 66 -0.92 27.87 -10.62
N GLN A 67 -1.45 27.84 -11.85
CA GLN A 67 -2.87 27.60 -12.16
C GLN A 67 -3.19 26.13 -12.57
N ALA A 68 -2.19 25.37 -12.99
CA ALA A 68 -2.31 23.95 -13.36
C ALA A 68 -1.74 22.99 -12.29
N SER A 69 -1.29 23.53 -11.16
CA SER A 69 -0.72 22.76 -10.07
C SER A 69 -1.76 21.78 -9.51
N LEU A 70 -1.38 20.50 -9.49
CA LEU A 70 -2.13 19.41 -8.85
C LEU A 70 -2.63 19.78 -7.44
N TRP A 71 -1.84 20.59 -6.74
CA TRP A 71 -2.06 21.02 -5.37
C TRP A 71 -3.32 21.87 -5.18
N LYS A 72 -3.90 22.47 -6.23
CA LYS A 72 -5.19 23.17 -6.12
C LYS A 72 -6.35 22.27 -5.69
N PHE A 73 -6.19 20.95 -5.85
CA PHE A 73 -7.17 19.94 -5.46
C PHE A 73 -6.81 19.21 -4.17
N VAL A 74 -5.63 19.47 -3.63
CA VAL A 74 -5.13 18.85 -2.41
C VAL A 74 -5.41 19.78 -1.25
N GLN A 75 -6.24 19.34 -0.33
CA GLN A 75 -6.64 20.10 0.86
C GLN A 75 -5.54 19.99 1.91
N GLU A 76 -4.48 20.78 1.77
CA GLU A 76 -3.39 20.86 2.76
C GLU A 76 -3.89 21.43 4.09
N GLU A 77 -4.92 22.28 4.07
CA GLU A 77 -5.47 22.95 5.26
C GLU A 77 -6.11 21.99 6.26
N ARG A 78 -6.37 20.73 5.86
CA ARG A 78 -6.82 19.66 6.77
C ARG A 78 -5.70 19.15 7.68
N LEU A 79 -4.46 19.55 7.41
CA LEU A 79 -3.30 19.27 8.25
C LEU A 79 -2.94 20.52 9.07
N ASP A 80 -2.60 20.30 10.33
CA ASP A 80 -2.11 21.36 11.22
C ASP A 80 -0.96 22.16 10.58
N GLU A 81 -0.95 23.48 10.77
CA GLU A 81 0.08 24.36 10.21
C GLU A 81 1.49 23.99 10.70
N GLY A 82 1.62 23.67 11.98
CA GLY A 82 2.88 23.21 12.56
C GLY A 82 3.37 21.92 11.91
N LEU A 83 2.48 20.96 11.67
CA LEU A 83 2.78 19.74 10.93
C LEU A 83 3.22 20.04 9.50
N ARG A 84 2.49 20.88 8.76
CA ARG A 84 2.87 21.28 7.40
C ARG A 84 4.26 21.91 7.35
N ALA A 85 4.59 22.77 8.31
CA ALA A 85 5.91 23.36 8.42
C ALA A 85 6.99 22.29 8.70
N ARG A 86 6.74 21.32 9.58
CA ARG A 86 7.65 20.20 9.87
C ARG A 86 7.88 19.30 8.65
N LEU A 87 6.81 18.96 7.92
CA LEU A 87 6.89 18.19 6.67
C LEU A 87 7.76 18.92 5.64
N ARG A 88 7.50 20.21 5.39
CA ARG A 88 8.27 21.01 4.42
C ARG A 88 9.75 21.09 4.78
N ARG A 89 10.11 21.24 6.06
CA ARG A 89 11.52 21.24 6.51
C ARG A 89 12.22 19.91 6.22
N ASN A 90 11.51 18.80 6.28
CA ASN A 90 12.02 17.47 5.95
C ASN A 90 11.81 17.07 4.47
N GLY A 91 11.43 18.04 3.62
CA GLY A 91 11.28 17.82 2.18
C GLY A 91 10.00 17.09 1.79
N LEU A 92 9.04 16.93 2.69
CA LEU A 92 7.76 16.28 2.45
C LEU A 92 6.64 17.30 2.21
N ARG A 93 5.61 16.88 1.47
CA ARG A 93 4.34 17.60 1.33
C ARG A 93 3.20 16.59 1.28
N ALA A 94 2.10 16.91 1.94
CA ALA A 94 0.96 16.02 2.05
C ALA A 94 -0.36 16.78 2.12
N GLY A 95 -1.46 16.11 1.79
CA GLY A 95 -2.80 16.63 2.00
C GLY A 95 -3.87 15.66 1.50
N VAL A 96 -5.13 16.03 1.71
CA VAL A 96 -6.27 15.18 1.39
C VAL A 96 -6.84 15.54 0.02
N VAL A 97 -7.08 14.54 -0.82
CA VAL A 97 -7.84 14.69 -2.06
C VAL A 97 -9.25 14.16 -1.83
N GLY A 98 -10.24 14.91 -2.30
CA GLY A 98 -11.66 14.57 -2.15
C GLY A 98 -12.05 13.24 -2.81
N GLY A 99 -13.27 12.77 -2.51
CA GLY A 99 -13.69 11.41 -2.87
C GLY A 99 -13.76 11.09 -4.36
N VAL A 100 -14.06 12.09 -5.18
CA VAL A 100 -13.98 11.99 -6.65
C VAL A 100 -12.67 12.64 -7.09
N PRO A 101 -11.67 11.86 -7.55
CA PRO A 101 -10.38 12.42 -7.96
C PRO A 101 -10.57 13.31 -9.20
N PRO A 102 -10.07 14.55 -9.18
CA PRO A 102 -10.05 15.42 -10.35
C PRO A 102 -9.25 14.81 -11.51
N ARG A 103 -9.49 15.29 -12.73
CA ARG A 103 -8.92 14.73 -13.97
C ARG A 103 -7.39 14.63 -13.90
N GLU A 104 -6.74 15.62 -13.30
CA GLU A 104 -5.29 15.69 -13.11
C GLU A 104 -4.78 14.57 -12.20
N ILE A 105 -5.46 14.30 -11.08
CA ILE A 105 -5.15 13.16 -10.18
C ILE A 105 -5.48 11.83 -10.87
N ALA A 106 -6.60 11.74 -11.58
CA ALA A 106 -6.99 10.53 -12.30
C ALA A 106 -5.97 10.15 -13.40
N ARG A 107 -5.40 11.13 -14.10
CA ARG A 107 -4.31 10.92 -15.06
C ARG A 107 -3.02 10.44 -14.40
N LEU A 108 -2.70 10.92 -13.20
CA LEU A 108 -1.56 10.40 -12.44
C LEU A 108 -1.76 8.95 -12.00
N LEU A 109 -2.99 8.58 -11.64
CA LEU A 109 -3.36 7.23 -11.23
C LEU A 109 -3.52 6.27 -12.41
N ASN A 110 -3.76 6.79 -13.62
CA ASN A 110 -3.89 6.03 -14.86
C ASN A 110 -3.35 6.84 -16.07
N PRO A 111 -2.02 6.90 -16.25
CA PRO A 111 -1.36 7.62 -17.34
C PRO A 111 -1.67 7.08 -18.75
N ARG A 112 -2.20 5.85 -18.89
CA ARG A 112 -2.57 5.26 -20.19
C ARG A 112 -4.03 4.76 -20.18
N PRO A 113 -5.01 5.67 -20.13
CA PRO A 113 -6.41 5.27 -20.02
C PRO A 113 -6.95 4.59 -21.29
N GLU A 114 -6.28 4.75 -22.44
CA GLU A 114 -6.71 4.25 -23.75
C GLU A 114 -6.43 2.76 -23.94
N LEU A 115 -5.37 2.21 -23.33
CA LEU A 115 -5.07 0.77 -23.39
C LEU A 115 -6.07 -0.08 -22.58
N ALA A 116 -6.82 0.54 -21.67
CA ALA A 116 -7.84 -0.14 -20.86
C ALA A 116 -9.23 -0.19 -21.55
N ARG A 117 -9.39 0.42 -22.73
CA ARG A 117 -10.68 0.54 -23.42
C ARG A 117 -10.96 -0.56 -24.46
N ASP A 118 -9.98 -1.42 -24.76
CA ASP A 118 -10.17 -2.54 -25.70
C ASP A 118 -10.79 -3.79 -25.06
N GLU A 119 -11.07 -3.79 -23.75
CA GLU A 119 -11.79 -4.86 -23.06
C GLU A 119 -13.22 -4.41 -22.70
N GLY A 120 -14.13 -4.50 -23.68
CA GLY A 120 -15.57 -4.68 -23.46
C GLY A 120 -16.39 -3.45 -23.08
N GLU A 121 -17.28 -3.05 -23.98
CA GLU A 121 -18.41 -2.14 -23.70
C GLU A 121 -19.25 -2.58 -22.50
N GLY A 122 -19.47 -1.65 -21.57
CA GLY A 122 -20.57 -1.71 -20.61
C GLY A 122 -20.24 -2.29 -19.24
N SER A 123 -19.42 -1.62 -18.44
CA SER A 123 -19.37 -1.84 -16.99
C SER A 123 -18.64 -0.68 -16.28
N VAL A 124 -19.14 -0.29 -15.11
CA VAL A 124 -18.62 0.74 -14.19
C VAL A 124 -17.32 0.24 -13.50
N ALA A 125 -16.43 -0.42 -14.24
CA ALA A 125 -15.19 -1.05 -13.76
C ALA A 125 -13.92 -0.34 -14.26
N LEU A 126 -13.96 0.99 -14.43
CA LEU A 126 -12.80 1.79 -14.83
C LEU A 126 -11.84 2.07 -13.65
N ILE A 127 -11.37 1.03 -12.94
CA ILE A 127 -10.24 1.15 -12.01
C ILE A 127 -9.27 -0.06 -12.12
N ALA A 128 -9.67 -1.18 -12.72
CA ALA A 128 -8.90 -2.43 -12.68
C ALA A 128 -8.02 -2.73 -13.92
N GLY A 129 -7.91 -1.81 -14.89
CA GLY A 129 -6.96 -1.96 -16.00
C GLY A 129 -5.51 -1.78 -15.53
N SER A 130 -4.51 -2.31 -16.26
CA SER A 130 -3.09 -2.09 -15.96
C SER A 130 -2.76 -0.60 -16.11
N THR A 131 -2.90 0.18 -15.04
CA THR A 131 -2.83 1.65 -15.06
C THR A 131 -1.42 2.19 -15.32
N GLY A 132 -0.42 1.34 -15.56
CA GLY A 132 1.00 1.75 -15.62
C GLY A 132 1.53 2.28 -14.29
N VAL A 133 0.72 2.23 -13.23
CA VAL A 133 0.99 2.69 -11.87
C VAL A 133 0.90 1.47 -10.96
N LYS A 134 1.89 1.31 -10.08
CA LYS A 134 1.82 0.23 -9.08
C LYS A 134 0.63 0.53 -8.16
N GLN A 135 -0.23 -0.47 -7.96
CA GLN A 135 -1.35 -0.42 -7.04
C GLN A 135 -1.34 -1.63 -6.11
N GLN A 136 -1.73 -1.43 -4.87
CA GLN A 136 -1.85 -2.48 -3.87
C GLN A 136 -3.06 -2.20 -2.98
N GLU A 137 -3.91 -3.20 -2.80
CA GLU A 137 -4.94 -3.14 -1.77
C GLU A 137 -4.43 -3.71 -0.45
N MET A 138 -4.88 -3.14 0.66
CA MET A 138 -4.59 -3.65 1.99
C MET A 138 -5.80 -3.49 2.90
N THR A 139 -5.87 -4.33 3.93
CA THR A 139 -6.81 -4.18 5.04
C THR A 139 -6.04 -3.76 6.28
N VAL A 140 -6.42 -2.63 6.87
CA VAL A 140 -5.86 -2.12 8.12
C VAL A 140 -6.92 -2.21 9.20
N ARG A 141 -6.56 -2.75 10.36
CA ARG A 141 -7.46 -2.83 11.52
C ARG A 141 -7.02 -1.82 12.58
N PRO A 142 -7.95 -1.31 13.40
CA PRO A 142 -7.59 -0.53 14.57
C PRO A 142 -6.52 -1.26 15.42
N GLY A 143 -5.45 -0.54 15.78
CA GLY A 143 -4.32 -1.08 16.56
C GLY A 143 -3.38 -2.03 15.80
N VAL A 144 -3.66 -2.40 14.55
CA VAL A 144 -2.78 -3.24 13.72
C VAL A 144 -2.39 -2.48 12.46
N PRO A 145 -1.29 -1.70 12.50
CA PRO A 145 -0.88 -0.89 11.37
C PRO A 145 -0.36 -1.77 10.23
N ALA A 146 -0.55 -1.29 8.99
CA ALA A 146 0.08 -1.85 7.81
C ALA A 146 1.34 -1.06 7.44
N LEU A 147 2.25 -1.70 6.70
CA LEU A 147 3.46 -1.08 6.19
C LEU A 147 3.35 -0.90 4.68
N VAL A 148 3.70 0.30 4.22
CA VAL A 148 3.74 0.69 2.81
C VAL A 148 5.16 1.03 2.43
N ASN A 149 5.77 0.24 1.57
CA ASN A 149 7.13 0.51 1.10
C ASN A 149 7.14 1.76 0.21
N ALA A 150 7.91 2.78 0.61
CA ALA A 150 8.07 4.00 -0.16
C ALA A 150 9.29 3.93 -1.10
N SER A 151 10.35 3.23 -0.68
CA SER A 151 11.54 2.99 -1.51
C SER A 151 11.90 1.51 -1.59
N GLU A 152 12.79 1.20 -2.54
CA GLU A 152 13.59 -0.02 -2.49
C GLU A 152 14.66 0.08 -1.39
N VAL A 153 15.32 -1.04 -1.09
CA VAL A 153 16.44 -1.07 -0.15
C VAL A 153 17.67 -0.47 -0.83
N ALA A 154 18.16 0.63 -0.28
CA ALA A 154 19.42 1.24 -0.71
C ALA A 154 20.58 0.70 0.14
N PRO A 155 21.75 0.40 -0.44
CA PRO A 155 22.92 -0.03 0.32
C PRO A 155 23.36 1.04 1.33
N GLU A 156 23.18 2.32 0.98
CA GLU A 156 23.50 3.46 1.81
C GLU A 156 22.59 4.66 1.46
N ALA A 157 22.22 5.46 2.45
CA ALA A 157 21.64 6.79 2.24
C ALA A 157 22.15 7.76 3.32
N SER A 158 22.66 8.92 2.89
CA SER A 158 23.02 10.03 3.78
C SER A 158 21.90 11.06 3.77
N LEU A 159 21.23 11.23 4.91
CA LEU A 159 20.03 12.05 5.04
C LEU A 159 20.27 13.24 5.96
N LEU A 160 19.86 14.42 5.52
CA LEU A 160 19.75 15.61 6.34
C LEU A 160 18.33 15.66 6.93
N LEU A 161 18.26 15.47 8.24
CA LEU A 161 17.03 15.43 9.03
C LEU A 161 16.88 16.73 9.81
N THR A 162 15.65 17.22 9.98
CA THR A 162 15.38 18.42 10.75
C THR A 162 14.38 18.12 11.86
N GLY A 163 14.85 18.11 13.10
CA GLY A 163 14.04 17.99 14.31
C GLY A 163 13.98 19.30 15.10
N ASP A 164 13.52 19.21 16.35
CA ASP A 164 13.35 20.39 17.22
C ASP A 164 14.68 21.03 17.64
N ARG A 165 15.77 20.25 17.63
CA ARG A 165 17.14 20.73 17.95
C ARG A 165 17.88 21.31 16.75
N GLY A 166 17.23 21.42 15.59
CA GLY A 166 17.82 21.87 14.34
C GLY A 166 18.19 20.74 13.38
N PRO A 167 18.86 21.08 12.27
CA PRO A 167 19.25 20.10 11.26
C PRO A 167 20.44 19.26 11.71
N TRP A 168 20.43 17.97 11.37
CA TRP A 168 21.52 17.04 11.62
C TRP A 168 21.56 15.99 10.49
N GLY A 169 22.74 15.40 10.27
CA GLY A 169 22.95 14.39 9.23
C GLY A 169 23.19 13.01 9.85
N GLU A 170 22.64 11.98 9.23
CA GLU A 170 22.92 10.58 9.56
C GLU A 170 23.05 9.77 8.27
N THR A 171 24.00 8.83 8.27
CA THR A 171 24.16 7.87 7.18
C THR A 171 23.63 6.53 7.64
N PHE A 172 22.69 5.98 6.87
CA PHE A 172 22.09 4.68 7.12
C PHE A 172 22.57 3.67 6.09
N HIS A 173 22.83 2.44 6.52
CA HIS A 173 23.20 1.34 5.63
C HIS A 173 22.05 0.33 5.51
N GLN A 174 21.89 -0.30 4.34
CA GLN A 174 20.81 -1.25 4.04
C GLN A 174 19.42 -0.67 4.38
N VAL A 175 19.19 0.57 3.97
CA VAL A 175 18.07 1.40 4.41
C VAL A 175 16.92 1.38 3.42
N GLN A 176 15.70 1.34 3.96
CA GLN A 176 14.47 1.39 3.21
C GLN A 176 13.50 2.39 3.86
N ALA A 177 12.88 3.23 3.03
CA ALA A 177 11.80 4.10 3.43
C ALA A 177 10.46 3.34 3.46
N VAL A 178 9.75 3.45 4.57
CA VAL A 178 8.47 2.79 4.80
C VAL A 178 7.51 3.79 5.44
N TYR A 179 6.24 3.71 5.06
CA TYR A 179 5.15 4.39 5.76
C TYR A 179 4.38 3.39 6.61
N ARG A 180 4.26 3.68 7.91
CA ARG A 180 3.32 2.99 8.79
C ARG A 180 1.95 3.62 8.64
N VAL A 181 0.98 2.84 8.17
CA VAL A 181 -0.41 3.24 7.98
C VAL A 181 -1.25 2.65 9.10
N GLY A 182 -1.84 3.50 9.92
CA GLY A 182 -2.73 3.15 11.03
C GLY A 182 -4.10 3.79 10.88
N VAL A 183 -5.05 3.26 11.65
CA VAL A 183 -6.43 3.76 11.69
C VAL A 183 -6.90 3.83 13.13
N GLU A 184 -7.62 4.89 13.45
CA GLU A 184 -8.31 5.13 14.71
C GLU A 184 -9.77 5.44 14.39
N GLU A 185 -10.69 4.80 15.12
CA GLU A 185 -12.11 5.13 15.05
C GLU A 185 -12.36 6.43 15.82
N LEU A 186 -13.05 7.39 15.21
CA LEU A 186 -13.50 8.60 15.87
C LEU A 186 -14.89 8.39 16.47
N ALA A 187 -15.18 9.10 17.57
CA ALA A 187 -16.55 9.20 18.07
C ALA A 187 -17.44 9.84 16.98
N GLY A 188 -18.48 9.13 16.54
CA GLY A 188 -19.39 9.57 15.47
C GLY A 188 -19.08 9.00 14.06
N GLY A 189 -18.46 7.82 13.97
CA GLY A 189 -18.39 7.04 12.73
C GLY A 189 -17.28 7.44 11.75
N GLY A 190 -16.60 8.56 11.99
CA GLY A 190 -15.44 9.00 11.21
C GLY A 190 -14.21 8.09 11.41
N GLN A 191 -13.37 7.99 10.39
CA GLN A 191 -12.14 7.20 10.42
C GLN A 191 -10.94 8.12 10.37
N LYS A 192 -10.15 8.18 11.44
CA LYS A 192 -8.90 8.92 11.48
C LYS A 192 -7.79 8.02 10.96
N VAL A 193 -7.26 8.37 9.80
CA VAL A 193 -6.17 7.65 9.16
C VAL A 193 -4.86 8.36 9.51
N ALA A 194 -3.87 7.58 9.91
CA ALA A 194 -2.55 8.07 10.26
C ALA A 194 -1.48 7.43 9.38
N ILE A 195 -0.55 8.24 8.88
CA ILE A 195 0.60 7.82 8.09
C ILE A 195 1.87 8.37 8.74
N GLY A 196 2.72 7.50 9.28
CA GLY A 196 4.01 7.86 9.88
C GLY A 196 5.17 7.43 8.98
N PRO A 197 6.13 8.31 8.65
CA PRO A 197 7.33 7.90 7.95
C PRO A 197 8.29 7.16 8.90
N GLU A 198 8.94 6.13 8.38
CA GLU A 198 9.93 5.30 9.07
C GLU A 198 11.08 4.91 8.14
N LEU A 199 12.29 4.81 8.69
CA LEU A 199 13.42 4.18 8.04
C LEU A 199 13.67 2.82 8.69
N HIS A 200 13.70 1.77 7.87
CA HIS A 200 14.10 0.42 8.28
C HIS A 200 15.52 0.19 7.74
N PHE A 201 16.49 -0.06 8.61
CA PHE A 201 17.90 -0.10 8.24
C PHE A 201 18.67 -1.25 8.90
N GLY A 202 19.85 -1.53 8.35
CA GLY A 202 20.72 -2.62 8.78
C GLY A 202 20.23 -4.01 8.35
N GLU A 203 20.96 -5.01 8.83
CA GLU A 203 20.66 -6.42 8.53
C GLU A 203 19.41 -6.89 9.29
N PRO A 204 18.52 -7.68 8.64
CA PRO A 204 17.37 -8.27 9.32
C PRO A 204 17.82 -9.19 10.46
N ARG A 205 17.40 -8.90 11.69
CA ARG A 205 17.63 -9.75 12.86
C ARG A 205 16.37 -10.55 13.20
N MET A 206 16.51 -11.82 13.52
CA MET A 206 15.37 -12.64 13.93
C MET A 206 14.88 -12.20 15.31
N LYS A 207 13.63 -11.72 15.39
CA LYS A 207 12.95 -11.42 16.65
C LYS A 207 11.73 -12.31 16.83
N PHE A 208 11.52 -12.81 18.05
CA PHE A 208 10.34 -13.60 18.40
C PHE A 208 9.23 -12.65 18.82
N VAL A 209 8.15 -12.59 18.03
CA VAL A 209 6.99 -11.74 18.29
C VAL A 209 5.82 -12.61 18.72
N ALA A 210 5.11 -12.21 19.78
CA ALA A 210 3.90 -12.90 20.20
C ALA A 210 2.84 -12.85 19.07
N ALA A 211 2.34 -14.01 18.66
CA ALA A 211 1.31 -14.18 17.67
C ALA A 211 0.00 -14.57 18.40
N GLY A 212 -0.90 -13.58 18.54
CA GLY A 212 -2.19 -13.76 19.19
C GLY A 212 -2.13 -13.89 20.70
N SER A 213 -3.27 -14.23 21.31
CA SER A 213 -3.47 -14.32 22.76
C SER A 213 -2.97 -15.63 23.38
N ALA A 214 -2.56 -16.61 22.57
CA ALA A 214 -2.26 -17.98 23.03
C ALA A 214 -0.77 -18.23 23.38
N GLY A 215 0.05 -17.19 23.56
CA GLY A 215 1.47 -17.34 23.95
C GLY A 215 2.39 -17.95 22.88
N ILE A 216 1.91 -18.12 21.64
CA ILE A 216 2.70 -18.61 20.52
C ILE A 216 3.64 -17.49 20.07
N THR A 217 4.95 -17.70 20.14
CA THR A 217 5.93 -16.75 19.58
C THR A 217 6.32 -17.17 18.17
N ARG A 218 6.19 -16.25 17.20
CA ARG A 218 6.67 -16.46 15.83
C ARG A 218 7.96 -15.68 15.60
N ALA A 219 8.99 -16.38 15.12
CA ALA A 219 10.21 -15.72 14.67
C ALA A 219 9.90 -14.91 13.40
N LYS A 220 10.19 -13.60 13.43
CA LYS A 220 10.08 -12.70 12.29
C LYS A 220 11.42 -11.98 12.07
N PRO A 221 11.94 -11.93 10.84
CA PRO A 221 13.08 -11.07 10.53
C PRO A 221 12.64 -9.60 10.65
N LEU A 222 13.31 -8.83 11.50
CA LEU A 222 13.04 -7.41 11.72
C LEU A 222 14.35 -6.62 11.59
N ARG A 223 14.30 -5.51 10.87
CA ARG A 223 15.39 -4.53 10.79
C ARG A 223 15.35 -3.58 11.99
N GLU A 224 16.39 -2.78 12.14
CA GLU A 224 16.34 -1.62 13.04
C GLU A 224 15.41 -0.57 12.43
N GLU A 225 14.69 0.16 13.28
CA GLU A 225 13.66 1.11 12.87
C GLU A 225 13.96 2.49 13.46
N ARG A 226 13.88 3.52 12.61
CA ARG A 226 13.82 4.92 13.02
C ARG A 226 12.47 5.49 12.58
N ALA A 227 11.58 5.68 13.54
CA ALA A 227 10.31 6.36 13.32
C ALA A 227 10.45 7.89 13.49
N PHE A 228 9.62 8.64 12.76
CA PHE A 228 9.54 10.10 12.84
C PHE A 228 8.13 10.52 13.27
N PRO A 229 7.77 10.32 14.55
CA PRO A 229 6.41 10.60 15.06
C PRO A 229 5.99 12.07 14.87
N GLU A 230 6.93 13.00 14.89
CA GLU A 230 6.70 14.43 14.65
C GLU A 230 6.25 14.75 13.22
N LEU A 231 6.48 13.82 12.29
CA LEU A 231 6.07 13.88 10.88
C LEU A 231 4.85 13.00 10.59
N ARG A 232 4.21 12.42 11.61
CA ARG A 232 2.98 11.64 11.46
C ARG A 232 1.87 12.52 10.90
N ILE A 233 1.33 12.09 9.76
CA ILE A 233 0.24 12.76 9.06
C ILE A 233 -1.05 12.12 9.50
N GLU A 234 -1.96 12.91 10.05
CA GLU A 234 -3.26 12.42 10.52
C GLU A 234 -4.37 13.19 9.82
N ALA A 235 -5.33 12.46 9.26
CA ALA A 235 -6.49 13.04 8.61
C ALA A 235 -7.71 12.16 8.82
N SER A 236 -8.85 12.75 9.18
CA SER A 236 -10.14 12.08 9.07
C SER A 236 -10.43 11.86 7.60
N LEU A 237 -10.70 10.63 7.15
CA LEU A 237 -11.07 10.35 5.76
C LEU A 237 -12.47 9.72 5.72
N VAL A 238 -13.24 10.07 4.69
CA VAL A 238 -14.45 9.31 4.32
C VAL A 238 -14.16 8.38 3.15
N VAL A 239 -15.04 7.39 2.94
CA VAL A 239 -14.91 6.46 1.82
C VAL A 239 -14.81 7.21 0.49
N GLY A 240 -13.79 6.88 -0.28
CA GLY A 240 -13.44 7.50 -1.55
C GLY A 240 -12.33 8.53 -1.45
N GLU A 241 -12.19 9.22 -0.31
CA GLU A 241 -11.09 10.19 -0.10
C GLU A 241 -9.73 9.50 -0.03
N MET A 242 -8.69 10.26 -0.31
CA MET A 242 -7.33 9.76 -0.27
C MET A 242 -6.37 10.76 0.37
N LEU A 243 -5.45 10.23 1.16
CA LEU A 243 -4.32 10.97 1.68
C LEU A 243 -3.15 10.83 0.69
N MET A 244 -2.68 11.97 0.17
CA MET A 244 -1.54 12.03 -0.74
C MET A 244 -0.30 12.51 0.02
N VAL A 245 0.83 11.83 -0.21
CA VAL A 245 2.15 12.21 0.32
C VAL A 245 3.17 12.18 -0.81
N THR A 246 4.03 13.19 -0.88
CA THR A 246 5.11 13.31 -1.87
C THR A 246 6.27 14.14 -1.32
N SER A 247 7.34 14.29 -2.10
CA SER A 247 8.46 15.19 -1.81
C SER A 247 8.30 16.57 -2.42
N LEU A 248 9.00 17.54 -1.86
CA LEU A 248 9.21 18.87 -2.46
C LEU A 248 10.33 18.80 -3.53
N PRO A 249 10.31 19.68 -4.54
CA PRO A 249 11.44 19.80 -5.47
C PRO A 249 12.74 20.17 -4.72
N GLY A 250 13.89 19.65 -5.15
CA GLY A 250 15.19 19.97 -4.55
C GLY A 250 15.40 19.44 -3.13
N SER A 251 14.77 18.31 -2.80
CA SER A 251 14.83 17.69 -1.46
C SER A 251 15.56 16.35 -1.44
N GLU A 252 16.45 16.11 -2.41
CA GLU A 252 17.11 14.82 -2.68
C GLU A 252 17.87 14.26 -1.48
N SER A 253 18.50 15.12 -0.68
CA SER A 253 19.24 14.76 0.53
C SER A 253 18.40 14.76 1.80
N ARG A 254 17.10 15.04 1.72
CA ARG A 254 16.17 15.04 2.86
C ARG A 254 15.29 13.80 2.84
N LEU A 255 14.54 13.61 3.92
CA LEU A 255 13.61 12.48 4.07
C LEU A 255 12.65 12.37 2.88
N GLY A 256 12.06 13.50 2.45
CA GLY A 256 11.14 13.50 1.32
C GLY A 256 11.75 12.98 0.02
N GLY A 257 12.91 13.49 -0.39
CA GLY A 257 13.57 13.05 -1.62
C GLY A 257 13.91 11.57 -1.62
N PHE A 258 14.32 11.01 -0.48
CA PHE A 258 14.59 9.58 -0.34
C PHE A 258 13.30 8.74 -0.42
N PHE A 259 12.23 9.14 0.27
CA PHE A 259 10.94 8.42 0.28
C PHE A 259 10.25 8.44 -1.08
N HIS A 260 10.39 9.53 -1.82
CA HIS A 260 9.61 9.80 -3.03
C HIS A 260 10.50 9.95 -4.27
N LYS A 261 11.62 9.24 -4.30
CA LYS A 261 12.39 9.07 -5.52
C LYS A 261 11.54 8.29 -6.53
N ALA A 262 11.38 8.86 -7.74
CA ALA A 262 10.69 8.17 -8.82
C ALA A 262 11.55 7.03 -9.36
N ASP A 263 10.90 5.96 -9.77
CA ASP A 263 11.54 4.82 -10.42
C ASP A 263 11.58 5.14 -11.93
N GLY A 264 12.76 5.47 -12.48
CA GLY A 264 12.92 5.75 -13.93
C GLY A 264 13.97 6.80 -14.29
N GLU A 265 14.15 7.03 -15.60
CA GLU A 265 15.18 7.92 -16.18
C GLU A 265 14.80 9.40 -16.23
N VAL A 266 13.55 9.77 -15.92
CA VAL A 266 13.11 11.16 -16.00
C VAL A 266 13.70 11.96 -14.83
N SER A 267 14.77 12.69 -15.12
CA SER A 267 15.43 13.58 -14.16
C SER A 267 14.43 14.57 -13.56
N GLY A 268 14.40 14.67 -12.24
CA GLY A 268 13.50 15.56 -11.50
C GLY A 268 12.08 15.03 -11.31
N ALA A 269 11.74 13.86 -11.85
CA ALA A 269 10.48 13.20 -11.51
C ALA A 269 10.48 12.73 -10.04
N ARG A 270 9.31 12.79 -9.42
CA ARG A 270 9.10 12.38 -8.03
C ARG A 270 7.98 11.35 -7.96
N LYS A 271 7.94 10.56 -6.91
CA LYS A 271 6.87 9.62 -6.63
C LYS A 271 5.84 10.28 -5.73
N ALA A 272 4.56 10.00 -5.96
CA ALA A 272 3.49 10.30 -5.02
C ALA A 272 2.92 8.98 -4.52
N ILE A 273 2.70 8.90 -3.22
CA ILE A 273 2.02 7.77 -2.59
C ILE A 273 0.64 8.26 -2.17
N LEU A 274 -0.39 7.65 -2.72
CA LEU A 274 -1.79 7.95 -2.43
C LEU A 274 -2.39 6.78 -1.68
N VAL A 275 -2.97 7.04 -0.51
CA VAL A 275 -3.67 6.06 0.32
C VAL A 275 -5.15 6.40 0.33
N ARG A 276 -5.94 5.65 -0.45
CA ARG A 276 -7.38 5.86 -0.63
C ARG A 276 -8.18 4.93 0.28
N LEU A 277 -9.12 5.47 1.04
CA LEU A 277 -10.08 4.67 1.78
C LEU A 277 -11.14 4.13 0.82
N VAL A 278 -11.20 2.82 0.63
CA VAL A 278 -12.12 2.16 -0.31
C VAL A 278 -13.36 1.63 0.40
N GLN A 279 -13.19 1.13 1.61
CA GLN A 279 -14.28 0.57 2.39
C GLN A 279 -14.00 0.79 3.88
N ALA A 280 -15.03 1.21 4.61
CA ALA A 280 -15.05 1.22 6.06
C ALA A 280 -16.11 0.22 6.56
N PRO A 281 -15.94 -0.34 7.76
CA PRO A 281 -17.00 -1.08 8.44
C PRO A 281 -18.30 -0.27 8.48
N PRO A 282 -19.47 -0.91 8.39
CA PRO A 282 -20.73 -0.23 8.67
C PRO A 282 -20.70 0.34 10.09
N GLU A 283 -21.21 1.56 10.25
CA GLU A 283 -21.30 2.21 11.57
C GLU A 283 -22.12 1.31 12.51
N ALA A 284 -21.57 1.03 13.70
CA ALA A 284 -22.28 0.24 14.68
C ALA A 284 -23.56 0.98 15.08
N ASP A 285 -24.71 0.35 14.84
CA ASP A 285 -26.03 0.89 15.17
C ASP A 285 -26.06 1.35 16.63
N PHE A 286 -26.71 2.49 16.90
CA PHE A 286 -26.67 3.27 18.16
C PHE A 286 -27.27 2.52 19.37
N GLY A 287 -26.70 1.40 19.79
CA GLY A 287 -27.22 0.57 20.89
C GLY A 287 -26.17 0.00 21.86
N GLY A 288 -24.86 0.12 21.57
CA GLY A 288 -23.81 -0.52 22.37
C GLY A 288 -22.80 0.47 22.92
N VAL A 289 -22.92 0.84 24.20
CA VAL A 289 -21.89 1.56 24.95
C VAL A 289 -20.62 0.69 25.01
N ARG A 290 -19.64 0.95 24.15
CA ARG A 290 -18.30 0.34 24.27
C ARG A 290 -17.49 1.14 25.31
N ARG A 291 -17.20 0.51 26.45
CA ARG A 291 -16.29 1.05 27.47
C ARG A 291 -14.90 1.22 26.87
N SER A 292 -14.32 2.41 27.03
CA SER A 292 -12.92 2.67 26.67
C SER A 292 -12.02 1.72 27.45
N ALA A 293 -11.40 0.77 26.75
CA ALA A 293 -10.25 0.05 27.28
C ALA A 293 -9.00 0.91 27.08
N ASP A 294 -8.09 0.78 28.05
CA ASP A 294 -6.83 1.51 28.14
C ASP A 294 -6.14 1.75 26.81
N ARG A 295 -5.75 3.01 26.63
CA ARG A 295 -5.18 3.59 25.43
C ARG A 295 -3.68 3.32 25.42
N PRO A 296 -3.13 2.48 24.51
CA PRO A 296 -1.70 2.51 24.25
C PRO A 296 -1.40 3.81 23.50
N GLU A 297 -0.45 4.59 23.98
CA GLU A 297 0.19 5.60 23.14
C GLU A 297 0.97 4.87 22.04
N PHE A 298 0.64 5.17 20.78
CA PHE A 298 1.23 4.58 19.57
C PHE A 298 2.10 5.59 18.84
#